data_AF-A0A7C4Q097-F1
#
_entry.id   AF-A0A7C4Q097-F1
#
_cell.length_a   1.000
_cell.length_b   1.000
_cell.length_c   1.000
_cell.angle_alpha   90.00
_cell.angle_beta   90.00
_cell.angle_gamma   90.00
#
_symmetry.space_group_name_H-M   'P 1'
#
loop_
_entity.id
_entity.type
_entity.pdbx_description
1 polymer ?
#
loop_
_entity_poly.entity_id
_entity_poly.type
_entity_poly.pdbx_seq_one_letter_code
_entity_poly.pdbx_strand_id
1 'polypeptide(L)'
;MKRLALVLAGVGLLGLLAQAKERDAAFYQKQFEQWSRAIAELKNADADGSLAADIELIRTWITQGQAFLAQEKTQAIDPLLLRIEAQVEYLRVKLDRISAENAAQEVEDQAAAMEKKVGETAAAAKAAEDRVQALESQGP
;
A
#
# COMPACT_ATOMS: atom_id res chain seq x y z
N MET A 1 -18.61 -14.91 -11.31
CA MET A 1 -17.40 -14.54 -10.53
C MET A 1 -16.40 -13.88 -11.49
N LYS A 2 -16.42 -12.55 -11.62
CA LYS A 2 -15.50 -11.79 -12.46
C LYS A 2 -14.36 -11.26 -11.59
N ARG A 3 -13.27 -12.02 -11.49
CA ARG A 3 -12.00 -11.58 -10.89
C ARG A 3 -11.06 -11.21 -12.04
N LEU A 4 -11.00 -9.92 -12.37
CA LEU A 4 -9.97 -9.32 -13.22
C LEU A 4 -10.21 -7.80 -13.21
N ALA A 5 -9.81 -7.16 -12.12
CA ALA A 5 -9.51 -5.73 -12.14
C ALA A 5 -8.05 -5.61 -11.73
N LEU A 6 -7.22 -5.92 -12.73
CA LEU A 6 -5.83 -5.55 -12.84
C LEU A 6 -5.75 -4.02 -12.70
N VAL A 7 -5.57 -3.48 -11.50
CA VAL A 7 -5.13 -2.09 -11.33
C VAL A 7 -3.60 -2.11 -11.34
N LEU A 8 -3.09 -2.49 -12.52
CA LEU A 8 -1.77 -2.09 -12.98
C LEU A 8 -1.85 -0.59 -13.29
N ALA A 9 -1.92 0.24 -12.25
CA ALA A 9 -1.63 1.66 -12.37
C ALA A 9 -0.11 1.84 -12.16
N GLY A 10 0.67 1.17 -13.01
CA GLY A 10 2.05 1.52 -13.28
C GLY A 10 2.06 2.86 -14.01
N VAL A 11 1.91 3.94 -13.26
CA VAL A 11 2.17 5.31 -13.69
C VAL A 11 3.55 5.67 -13.11
N GLY A 12 4.62 5.80 -13.87
CA GLY A 12 4.75 5.64 -15.31
C GLY A 12 6.19 5.23 -15.63
N LEU A 13 6.29 4.17 -16.41
CA LEU A 13 7.48 3.82 -17.17
C LEU A 13 7.14 4.17 -18.62
N LEU A 14 7.25 5.45 -18.99
CA LEU A 14 7.24 5.93 -20.39
C LEU A 14 7.62 7.42 -20.49
N GLY A 15 8.77 7.67 -21.15
CA GLY A 15 9.21 8.95 -21.70
C GLY A 15 10.16 9.73 -20.79
N LEU A 16 11.48 9.74 -20.98
CA LEU A 16 12.12 10.35 -22.15
C LEU A 16 13.58 9.86 -22.31
N LEU A 17 13.77 8.79 -23.08
CA LEU A 17 14.97 8.61 -23.90
C LEU A 17 14.71 9.27 -25.26
N ALA A 18 14.63 10.60 -25.29
CA ALA A 18 14.74 11.42 -26.51
C ALA A 18 14.45 12.87 -26.11
N GLN A 19 15.51 13.59 -25.77
CA GLN A 19 15.77 15.00 -26.06
C GLN A 19 16.90 15.38 -25.10
N ALA A 20 18.09 15.62 -25.63
CA ALA A 20 19.14 16.37 -24.94
C ALA A 20 18.71 17.85 -24.83
N LYS A 21 17.53 18.10 -24.27
CA LYS A 21 17.17 19.41 -23.74
C LYS A 21 17.98 19.57 -22.48
N GLU A 22 18.75 20.64 -22.40
CA GLU A 22 19.40 21.06 -21.16
C GLU A 22 18.40 20.90 -20.01
N ARG A 23 18.79 20.16 -18.97
CA ARG A 23 18.02 20.07 -17.74
C ARG A 23 18.05 21.46 -17.11
N ASP A 24 17.06 22.26 -17.47
CA ASP A 24 16.91 23.64 -17.04
C ASP A 24 16.12 23.73 -15.73
N ALA A 25 15.96 24.95 -15.22
CA ALA A 25 15.27 25.14 -13.97
C ALA A 25 13.81 24.68 -14.00
N ALA A 26 13.15 24.83 -15.15
CA ALA A 26 11.76 24.43 -15.34
C ALA A 26 11.60 22.91 -15.31
N PHE A 27 12.57 22.17 -15.85
CA PHE A 27 12.61 20.71 -15.74
C PHE A 27 12.65 20.28 -14.26
N TYR A 28 13.57 20.82 -13.47
CA TYR A 28 13.72 20.45 -12.06
C TYR A 28 12.51 20.83 -11.21
N GLN A 29 11.92 22.00 -11.47
CA GLN A 29 10.71 22.42 -10.78
C GLN A 29 9.55 21.43 -10.99
N LYS A 30 9.33 20.98 -12.24
CA LYS A 30 8.33 19.95 -12.55
C LYS A 30 8.60 18.63 -11.85
N GLN A 31 9.87 18.21 -11.75
CA GLN A 31 10.24 17.00 -11.03
C GLN A 31 9.90 17.13 -9.54
N PHE A 32 10.24 18.23 -8.89
CA PHE A 32 9.89 18.43 -7.47
C PHE A 32 8.37 18.48 -7.24
N GLU A 33 7.60 19.10 -8.14
CA GLU A 33 6.14 19.08 -8.07
C GLU A 33 5.58 17.66 -8.21
N GLN A 34 6.08 16.89 -9.17
CA GLN A 34 5.70 15.49 -9.37
C GLN A 34 5.98 14.66 -8.10
N TRP A 35 7.19 14.77 -7.55
CA TRP A 35 7.55 14.02 -6.34
C TRP A 35 6.77 14.47 -5.11
N SER A 36 6.47 15.76 -4.99
CA SER A 36 5.61 16.30 -3.92
C SER A 36 4.20 15.70 -3.97
N ARG A 37 3.66 15.49 -5.18
CA ARG A 37 2.37 14.79 -5.35
C ARG A 37 2.48 13.31 -5.00
N ALA A 38 3.52 12.63 -5.47
CA ALA A 38 3.72 11.21 -5.18
C ALA A 38 3.79 10.91 -3.68
N ILE A 39 4.49 11.74 -2.90
CA ILE A 39 4.54 11.56 -1.44
C ILE A 39 3.23 11.95 -0.73
N ALA A 40 2.41 12.81 -1.32
CA ALA A 40 1.08 13.11 -0.80
C ALA A 40 0.13 11.93 -1.01
N GLU A 41 0.22 11.27 -2.17
CA GLU A 41 -0.50 10.03 -2.45
C GLU A 41 -0.09 8.91 -1.49
N LEU A 42 1.22 8.71 -1.29
CA LEU A 42 1.74 7.75 -0.32
C LEU A 42 1.23 8.05 1.10
N LYS A 43 1.25 9.32 1.53
CA LYS A 43 0.72 9.73 2.84
C LYS A 43 -0.77 9.40 2.99
N ASN A 44 -1.57 9.60 1.93
CA ASN A 44 -3.00 9.32 1.98
C ASN A 44 -3.28 7.82 2.00
N ALA A 45 -2.40 7.00 1.42
CA ALA A 45 -2.50 5.55 1.43
C ALA A 45 -2.00 4.94 2.76
N ASP A 46 -1.06 5.61 3.43
CA ASP A 46 -0.48 5.23 4.73
C ASP A 46 -1.46 5.48 5.89
N ALA A 47 -2.46 4.61 6.03
CA ALA A 47 -3.52 4.76 7.02
C ALA A 47 -3.03 4.68 8.48
N ASP A 48 -1.93 3.95 8.73
CA ASP A 48 -1.39 3.72 10.09
C ASP A 48 -0.20 4.63 10.44
N GLY A 49 0.29 5.42 9.49
CA GLY A 49 1.41 6.34 9.68
C GLY A 49 2.79 5.66 9.68
N SER A 50 2.87 4.39 9.26
CA SER A 50 4.10 3.60 9.25
C SER A 50 5.16 4.11 8.26
N LEU A 51 4.80 5.01 7.35
CA LEU A 51 5.68 5.63 6.35
C LEU A 51 6.02 7.10 6.68
N ALA A 52 5.48 7.66 7.76
CA ALA A 52 5.57 9.09 8.06
C ALA A 52 7.02 9.63 8.08
N ALA A 53 7.94 8.91 8.71
CA ALA A 53 9.35 9.32 8.80
C ALA A 53 10.05 9.35 7.42
N ASP A 54 9.78 8.35 6.58
CA ASP A 54 10.35 8.27 5.24
C ASP A 54 9.77 9.36 4.32
N ILE A 55 8.49 9.69 4.48
CA ILE A 55 7.84 10.79 3.76
C ILE A 55 8.47 12.13 4.13
N GLU A 56 8.73 12.40 5.42
CA GLU A 56 9.41 13.63 5.85
C GLU A 56 10.86 13.69 5.36
N LEU A 57 11.55 12.55 5.27
CA LEU A 57 12.88 12.48 4.68
C LEU A 57 12.86 12.89 3.20
N ILE A 58 11.90 12.39 2.42
CA ILE A 58 11.73 12.80 1.01
C ILE A 58 11.40 14.30 0.90
N ARG A 59 10.50 14.84 1.76
CA ARG A 59 10.21 16.29 1.80
C ARG A 59 11.46 17.12 2.04
N THR A 60 12.34 16.63 2.91
CA THR A 60 13.61 17.29 3.21
C THR A 60 14.51 17.34 1.99
N TRP A 61 14.62 16.23 1.23
CA TRP A 61 15.39 16.22 -0.02
C TRP A 61 14.78 17.08 -1.12
N ILE A 62 13.44 17.13 -1.24
CA ILE A 62 12.75 18.04 -2.16
C ILE A 62 13.09 19.50 -1.83
N THR A 63 12.97 19.88 -0.55
CA THR A 63 13.29 21.24 -0.07
C THR A 63 14.76 21.58 -0.34
N GLN A 64 15.68 20.65 -0.06
CA GLN A 64 17.10 20.81 -0.37
C GLN A 64 17.34 21.01 -1.88
N GLY A 65 16.67 20.22 -2.70
CA GLY A 65 16.77 20.32 -4.16
C GLY A 65 16.23 21.64 -4.70
N GLN A 66 15.11 22.13 -4.15
CA GLN A 66 14.58 23.47 -4.47
C GLN A 66 15.54 24.59 -4.04
N ALA A 67 16.22 24.44 -2.91
CA ALA A 67 17.24 25.39 -2.47
C ALA A 67 18.47 25.38 -3.40
N PHE A 68 18.89 24.21 -3.90
CA PHE A 68 19.94 24.13 -4.93
C PHE A 68 19.51 24.73 -6.26
N LEU A 69 18.26 24.53 -6.65
CA LEU A 69 17.67 25.13 -7.85
C LEU A 69 17.69 26.66 -7.78
N ALA A 70 17.30 27.23 -6.64
CA ALA A 70 17.35 28.68 -6.41
C ALA A 70 18.77 29.26 -6.39
N GLN A 71 19.78 28.42 -6.11
CA GLN A 71 21.20 28.79 -6.16
C GLN A 71 21.87 28.45 -7.50
N GLU A 72 21.10 28.01 -8.51
CA GLU A 72 21.59 27.56 -9.82
C GLU A 72 22.60 26.39 -9.75
N LYS A 73 22.60 25.63 -8.64
CA LYS A 73 23.47 24.46 -8.40
C LYS A 73 22.84 23.19 -8.94
N THR A 74 22.54 23.15 -10.23
CA THR A 74 21.78 22.06 -10.86
C THR A 74 22.48 20.70 -10.79
N GLN A 75 23.83 20.66 -10.81
CA GLN A 75 24.57 19.41 -10.68
C GLN A 75 24.33 18.66 -9.35
N ALA A 76 23.88 19.36 -8.31
CA ALA A 76 23.58 18.77 -7.00
C ALA A 76 22.14 18.21 -6.92
N ILE A 77 21.29 18.49 -7.92
CA ILE A 77 19.88 18.10 -7.91
C ILE A 77 19.70 16.66 -8.39
N ASP A 78 20.40 16.24 -9.44
CA ASP A 78 20.24 14.90 -10.02
C ASP A 78 20.44 13.76 -8.99
N PRO A 79 21.47 13.79 -8.12
CA PRO A 79 21.62 12.78 -7.07
C PRO A 79 20.48 12.77 -6.05
N LEU A 80 19.86 13.94 -5.78
CA LEU A 80 18.70 14.03 -4.89
C LEU A 80 17.47 13.41 -5.55
N LEU A 81 17.23 13.68 -6.82
CA LEU A 81 16.10 13.09 -7.55
C LEU A 81 16.19 11.56 -7.59
N LEU A 82 17.38 11.00 -7.82
CA LEU A 82 17.59 9.55 -7.78
C LEU A 82 17.30 8.95 -6.40
N ARG A 83 17.68 9.65 -5.33
CA ARG A 83 17.36 9.20 -3.95
C ARG A 83 15.86 9.26 -3.67
N ILE A 84 15.20 10.33 -4.11
CA ILE A 84 13.75 10.50 -3.98
C ILE A 84 13.03 9.37 -4.72
N GLU A 85 13.41 9.10 -5.97
CA GLU A 85 12.82 8.04 -6.79
C GLU A 85 12.96 6.67 -6.13
N ALA A 86 14.18 6.30 -5.70
CA ALA A 86 14.43 5.03 -5.03
C ALA A 86 13.63 4.89 -3.73
N GLN A 87 13.54 5.95 -2.93
CA GLN A 87 12.79 5.93 -1.68
C GLN A 87 11.29 5.83 -1.93
N VAL A 88 10.75 6.58 -2.91
CA VAL A 88 9.33 6.50 -3.27
C VAL A 88 8.95 5.09 -3.72
N GLU A 89 9.79 4.45 -4.54
CA GLU A 89 9.53 3.08 -4.99
C GLU A 89 9.59 2.07 -3.83
N TYR A 90 10.59 2.21 -2.94
CA TYR A 90 10.65 1.42 -1.72
C TYR A 90 9.37 1.56 -0.86
N LEU A 91 8.85 2.78 -0.71
CA LEU A 91 7.63 3.02 0.07
C LEU A 91 6.39 2.43 -0.58
N ARG A 92 6.28 2.45 -1.91
CA ARG A 92 5.19 1.75 -2.63
C ARG A 92 5.21 0.27 -2.35
N VAL A 93 6.37 -0.38 -2.48
CA VAL A 93 6.53 -1.81 -2.19
C VAL A 93 6.20 -2.12 -0.73
N LYS A 94 6.62 -1.27 0.21
CA LYS A 94 6.31 -1.43 1.63
C LYS A 94 4.80 -1.34 1.89
N LEU A 95 4.12 -0.37 1.27
CA LEU A 95 2.66 -0.21 1.37
C LEU A 95 1.92 -1.42 0.80
N ASP A 96 2.32 -1.90 -0.39
CA ASP A 96 1.72 -3.07 -1.02
C ASP A 96 1.88 -4.32 -0.15
N ARG A 97 3.05 -4.50 0.48
CA ARG A 97 3.28 -5.58 1.43
C ARG A 97 2.33 -5.50 2.62
N ILE A 98 2.21 -4.33 3.25
CA ILE A 98 1.31 -4.13 4.40
C ILE A 98 -0.14 -4.40 3.99
N SER A 99 -0.55 -3.93 2.81
CA SER A 99 -1.90 -4.20 2.29
C SER A 99 -2.15 -5.69 2.08
N ALA A 100 -1.17 -6.43 1.56
CA ALA A 100 -1.26 -7.88 1.39
C ALA A 100 -1.30 -8.64 2.73
N GLU A 101 -0.48 -8.23 3.70
CA GLU A 101 -0.46 -8.79 5.06
C GLU A 101 -1.82 -8.59 5.76
N ASN A 102 -2.39 -7.38 5.66
CA ASN A 102 -3.71 -7.08 6.23
C ASN A 102 -4.83 -7.90 5.57
N ALA A 103 -4.79 -8.05 4.25
CA ALA A 103 -5.77 -8.88 3.54
C ALA A 103 -5.66 -10.37 3.90
N ALA A 104 -4.43 -10.86 4.10
CA ALA A 104 -4.21 -12.23 4.56
C ALA A 104 -4.78 -12.45 5.98
N GLN A 105 -4.50 -11.52 6.90
CA GLN A 105 -5.03 -11.57 8.26
C GLN A 105 -6.58 -11.56 8.27
N GLU A 106 -7.21 -10.72 7.45
CA GLU A 106 -8.67 -10.68 7.36
C GLU A 106 -9.26 -12.02 6.91
N VAL A 107 -8.61 -12.71 5.98
CA VAL A 107 -9.03 -14.05 5.53
C VAL A 107 -8.86 -15.09 6.64
N GLU A 108 -7.75 -15.04 7.38
CA GLU A 108 -7.51 -15.94 8.53
C GLU A 108 -8.57 -15.73 9.62
N ASP A 109 -8.89 -14.48 9.95
CA ASP A 109 -9.91 -14.15 10.95
C ASP A 109 -11.31 -14.64 10.52
N GLN A 110 -11.66 -14.48 9.24
CA GLN A 110 -12.91 -15.00 8.68
C GLN A 110 -12.97 -16.53 8.71
N ALA A 111 -11.86 -17.20 8.39
CA ALA A 111 -11.77 -18.66 8.43
C ALA A 111 -11.93 -19.18 9.86
N ALA A 112 -11.23 -18.58 10.84
CA ALA A 112 -11.35 -18.92 12.26
C ALA A 112 -12.77 -18.70 12.79
N ALA A 113 -13.42 -17.61 12.40
CA ALA A 113 -14.82 -17.35 12.76
C ALA A 113 -15.78 -18.39 12.17
N MET A 114 -15.54 -18.81 10.93
CA MET A 114 -16.34 -19.84 10.27
C MET A 114 -16.14 -21.21 10.92
N GLU A 115 -14.91 -21.60 11.22
CA GLU A 115 -14.59 -22.84 11.92
C GLU A 115 -15.29 -22.91 13.28
N LYS A 116 -15.22 -21.82 14.06
CA LYS A 116 -15.94 -21.71 15.33
C LYS A 116 -17.45 -21.92 15.15
N LYS A 117 -18.06 -21.25 14.17
CA LYS A 117 -19.50 -21.38 13.89
C LYS A 117 -19.89 -22.79 13.46
N VAL A 118 -19.05 -23.46 12.68
CA VAL A 118 -19.26 -24.87 12.28
C VAL A 118 -19.20 -25.77 13.51
N GLY A 119 -18.23 -25.58 14.40
CA GLY A 119 -18.12 -26.34 15.65
C GLY A 119 -19.35 -26.17 16.56
N GLU A 120 -19.81 -24.93 16.74
CA GLU A 120 -21.04 -24.62 17.50
C GLU A 120 -22.28 -25.28 16.88
N THR A 121 -22.39 -25.25 15.55
CA THR A 121 -23.50 -25.86 14.82
C THR A 121 -23.49 -27.38 14.94
N ALA A 122 -22.31 -28.01 14.83
CA ALA A 122 -22.16 -29.45 15.00
C ALA A 122 -22.50 -29.91 16.43
N ALA A 123 -22.07 -29.15 17.44
CA ALA A 123 -22.43 -29.43 18.83
C ALA A 123 -23.95 -29.29 19.08
N ALA A 124 -24.58 -28.26 18.52
CA ALA A 124 -26.02 -28.07 18.60
C ALA A 124 -26.81 -29.18 17.90
N ALA A 125 -26.35 -29.63 16.72
CA ALA A 125 -26.96 -30.75 15.99
C ALA A 125 -26.90 -32.05 16.81
N LYS A 126 -25.73 -32.37 17.37
CA LYS A 126 -25.57 -33.55 18.24
C LYS A 126 -26.47 -33.48 19.47
N ALA A 127 -26.53 -32.34 20.14
CA ALA A 127 -27.41 -32.16 21.30
C ALA A 127 -28.91 -32.30 20.95
N ALA A 128 -29.30 -31.92 19.73
CA ALA A 128 -30.66 -32.12 19.24
C ALA A 128 -30.93 -33.61 18.95
N GLU A 129 -29.99 -34.32 18.31
CA GLU A 129 -30.08 -35.77 18.08
C GLU A 129 -30.21 -36.54 19.40
N ASP A 130 -29.35 -36.24 20.38
CA ASP A 130 -29.38 -36.87 21.72
C ASP A 130 -30.73 -36.64 22.41
N ARG A 131 -31.33 -35.44 22.26
CA ARG A 131 -32.67 -35.14 22.79
C ARG A 131 -33.78 -35.93 22.11
N VAL A 132 -33.73 -36.07 20.78
CA VAL A 132 -34.73 -36.85 20.04
C VAL A 132 -34.68 -38.31 20.47
N GLN A 133 -33.48 -38.90 20.56
CA GLN A 133 -33.32 -40.28 21.03
C GLN A 133 -33.82 -40.47 22.48
N ALA A 134 -33.57 -39.50 23.37
CA ALA A 134 -34.04 -39.54 24.74
C ALA A 134 -35.58 -39.48 24.85
N LEU A 135 -36.26 -38.80 23.92
CA LEU A 135 -37.72 -38.74 23.87
C LEU A 135 -38.31 -40.04 23.30
N GLU A 136 -37.71 -40.61 22.25
CA GLU A 136 -38.15 -41.87 21.66
C GLU A 136 -38.06 -43.05 22.65
N SER A 137 -37.05 -43.03 23.51
CA SER A 137 -36.84 -44.06 24.54
C SER A 137 -37.77 -43.95 25.76
N GLN A 138 -38.52 -42.86 25.91
CA GLN A 138 -39.50 -42.68 26.99
C GLN A 138 -40.89 -43.26 26.67
N GLY A 139 -41.16 -43.63 25.40
CA GLY A 139 -42.44 -44.20 24.95
C GLY A 139 -43.61 -43.19 24.95
N PRO A 140 -44.67 -43.43 24.15
CA PRO A 140 -45.89 -42.62 24.20
C PRO A 140 -46.68 -42.78 25.50
#